data_AF-A0A437UIU3-F1
#
_entry.id   AF-A0A437UIU3-F1
#
_cell.length_a   1.000
_cell.length_b   1.000
_cell.length_c   1.000
_cell.angle_alpha   90.00
_cell.angle_beta   90.00
_cell.angle_gamma   90.00
#
_symmetry.space_group_name_H-M   'P 1'
#
loop_
_entity.id
_entity.type
_entity.pdbx_description
1 polymer ?
#
loop_
_entity_poly.entity_id
_entity_poly.type
_entity_poly.pdbx_seq_one_letter_code
_entity_poly.pdbx_strand_id
1 'polypeptide(L)'
;MGKLAVITDLHADINHLGELELTKLFELLQEYGATRLHFAGDTANKIDQTLAINHFFRSRGLPTTFNLGNHEMGNVKGEQMIEHYPDSHFLNLRYVPLNQQTVLLGFNGWYDYGFSELRDPQQIRSIKNIYWFDRIIERFSDDQTVDKAILSQLHTVLDDLEQKKYQIILATHFVPKEEFIVHLNGKYQIWNKLNAFLGSQGLGELMDRYSNIQQVVFGHTHRRFADQKIQGTTYSCRPLGYYYEWGITRDFVLDNQLAEVFIPMKMRSLLNKYQAEFAAYKEAHLIEEFRKAVTLIAY
;
A
#
# COMPACT_ATOMS: atom_id res chain seq x y z
N MET A 1 17.40 -12.15 -16.11
CA MET A 1 16.11 -12.32 -15.41
C MET A 1 16.09 -11.29 -14.30
N GLY A 2 15.14 -10.37 -14.34
CA GLY A 2 15.03 -9.26 -13.40
C GLY A 2 14.18 -9.65 -12.19
N LYS A 3 14.26 -8.85 -11.13
CA LYS A 3 13.36 -8.98 -9.98
C LYS A 3 12.82 -7.61 -9.61
N LEU A 4 11.51 -7.52 -9.55
CA LEU A 4 10.79 -6.34 -9.10
C LEU A 4 10.55 -6.48 -7.59
N ALA A 5 11.04 -5.53 -6.81
CA ALA A 5 10.61 -5.37 -5.43
C ALA A 5 9.44 -4.38 -5.38
N VAL A 6 8.38 -4.73 -4.66
CA VAL A 6 7.24 -3.86 -4.40
C VAL A 6 7.06 -3.74 -2.89
N ILE A 7 6.90 -2.51 -2.41
CA ILE A 7 6.69 -2.17 -1.00
C ILE A 7 5.48 -1.25 -0.89
N THR A 8 4.62 -1.49 0.09
CA THR A 8 3.43 -0.66 0.37
C THR A 8 3.48 -0.18 1.82
N ASP A 9 2.85 0.95 2.10
CA ASP A 9 2.66 1.46 3.48
C ASP A 9 3.99 1.63 4.23
N LEU A 10 5.02 2.14 3.55
CA LEU A 10 6.33 2.41 4.14
C LEU A 10 6.22 3.42 5.29
N HIS A 11 5.28 4.38 5.17
CA HIS A 11 4.99 5.42 6.16
C HIS A 11 6.26 6.02 6.79
N ALA A 12 7.24 6.35 5.94
CA ALA A 12 8.61 6.61 6.36
C ALA A 12 8.74 7.76 7.37
N ASP A 13 7.83 8.72 7.32
CA ASP A 13 7.75 9.84 8.25
C ASP A 13 7.24 9.43 9.63
N ILE A 14 6.19 8.61 9.67
CA ILE A 14 5.64 8.06 10.92
C ILE A 14 6.58 7.02 11.53
N ASN A 15 7.25 6.24 10.67
CA ASN A 15 8.17 5.18 11.05
C ASN A 15 9.58 5.68 11.35
N HIS A 16 9.84 6.98 11.15
CA HIS A 16 11.14 7.61 11.32
C HIS A 16 12.24 6.85 10.57
N LEU A 17 12.03 6.64 9.26
CA LEU A 17 13.00 6.01 8.37
C LEU A 17 13.86 7.10 7.73
N GLY A 18 15.04 7.32 8.33
CA GLY A 18 16.05 8.23 7.80
C GLY A 18 17.04 7.52 6.88
N GLU A 19 18.16 8.18 6.61
CA GLU A 19 19.21 7.64 5.72
C GLU A 19 19.74 6.27 6.19
N LEU A 20 19.90 6.07 7.50
CA LEU A 20 20.37 4.80 8.06
C LEU A 20 19.39 3.65 7.77
N GLU A 21 18.10 3.85 8.07
CA GLU A 21 17.08 2.84 7.83
C GLU A 21 16.86 2.56 6.34
N LEU A 22 16.85 3.61 5.51
CA LEU A 22 16.72 3.47 4.06
C LEU A 22 17.95 2.75 3.46
N THR A 23 19.14 2.93 4.03
CA THR A 23 20.34 2.18 3.65
C THR A 23 20.18 0.69 3.95
N LYS A 24 19.69 0.31 5.15
CA LYS A 24 19.38 -1.09 5.47
C LYS A 24 18.38 -1.71 4.49
N LEU A 25 17.35 -0.94 4.11
CA LEU A 25 16.38 -1.39 3.10
C LEU A 25 17.04 -1.55 1.73
N PHE A 26 17.88 -0.60 1.30
CA PHE A 26 18.61 -0.69 0.05
C PHE A 26 19.52 -1.92 -0.02
N GLU A 27 20.30 -2.18 1.04
CA GLU A 27 21.16 -3.36 1.15
C GLU A 27 20.35 -4.66 1.07
N LEU A 28 19.17 -4.73 1.72
CA LEU A 28 18.27 -5.87 1.59
C LEU A 28 17.80 -6.08 0.16
N LEU A 29 17.43 -5.00 -0.54
CA LEU A 29 17.00 -5.07 -1.93
C LEU A 29 18.15 -5.54 -2.84
N GLN A 30 19.39 -5.14 -2.55
CA GLN A 30 20.59 -5.66 -3.23
C GLN A 30 20.82 -7.14 -2.94
N GLU A 31 20.68 -7.58 -1.68
CA GLU A 31 20.75 -9.01 -1.29
C GLU A 31 19.75 -9.85 -2.06
N TYR A 32 18.52 -9.35 -2.22
CA TYR A 32 17.49 -10.01 -3.02
C TYR A 32 17.75 -9.99 -4.52
N GLY A 33 18.72 -9.19 -4.99
CA GLY A 33 19.00 -8.98 -6.41
C GLY A 33 17.86 -8.24 -7.11
N ALA A 34 17.19 -7.33 -6.40
CA ALA A 34 16.15 -6.48 -6.98
C ALA A 34 16.77 -5.58 -8.05
N THR A 35 16.22 -5.62 -9.26
CA THR A 35 16.65 -4.79 -10.38
C THR A 35 15.76 -3.58 -10.58
N ARG A 36 14.58 -3.58 -9.95
CA ARG A 36 13.61 -2.46 -9.92
C ARG A 36 12.91 -2.42 -8.58
N LEU A 37 12.50 -1.22 -8.17
CA LEU A 37 11.70 -0.97 -6.98
C LEU A 37 10.42 -0.22 -7.36
N HIS A 38 9.31 -0.58 -6.73
CA HIS A 38 8.07 0.17 -6.79
C HIS A 38 7.50 0.41 -5.40
N PHE A 39 7.16 1.66 -5.10
CA PHE A 39 6.38 1.99 -3.90
C PHE A 39 4.91 2.12 -4.25
N ALA A 40 4.09 1.17 -3.78
CA ALA A 40 2.68 1.06 -4.16
C ALA A 40 1.74 1.78 -3.18
N GLY A 41 1.99 3.07 -2.97
CA GLY A 41 1.21 3.91 -2.07
C GLY A 41 1.69 3.92 -0.62
N ASP A 42 1.32 5.00 0.07
CA ASP A 42 1.62 5.28 1.48
C ASP A 42 3.11 5.14 1.80
N THR A 43 3.94 5.72 0.92
CA THR A 43 5.37 5.85 1.16
C THR A 43 5.63 6.81 2.32
N ALA A 44 4.91 7.94 2.36
CA ALA A 44 4.94 8.95 3.42
C ALA A 44 3.69 9.84 3.36
N ASN A 45 3.38 10.58 4.43
CA ASN A 45 2.25 11.53 4.41
C ASN A 45 2.46 12.72 3.49
N LYS A 46 3.71 13.10 3.20
CA LYS A 46 4.04 14.29 2.41
C LYS A 46 4.65 13.88 1.08
N ILE A 47 4.13 14.46 0.00
CA ILE A 47 4.60 14.12 -1.34
C ILE A 47 6.09 14.42 -1.54
N ASP A 48 6.59 15.54 -0.99
CA ASP A 48 8.02 15.88 -1.05
C ASP A 48 8.91 14.82 -0.39
N GLN A 49 8.42 14.20 0.69
CA GLN A 49 9.14 13.13 1.37
C GLN A 49 9.09 11.83 0.56
N THR A 50 7.94 11.49 -0.02
CA THR A 50 7.81 10.39 -0.98
C THR A 50 8.81 10.57 -2.13
N LEU A 51 8.92 11.77 -2.71
CA LEU A 51 9.88 12.08 -3.76
C LEU A 51 11.34 11.95 -3.30
N ALA A 52 11.66 12.44 -2.10
CA ALA A 52 13.00 12.34 -1.53
C ALA A 52 13.42 10.87 -1.31
N ILE A 53 12.51 10.03 -0.80
CA ILE A 53 12.74 8.58 -0.63
C ILE A 53 12.93 7.92 -1.99
N ASN A 54 12.05 8.19 -2.96
CA ASN A 54 12.21 7.66 -4.30
C ASN A 54 13.56 8.08 -4.93
N HIS A 55 13.99 9.33 -4.71
CA HIS A 55 15.30 9.82 -5.17
C HIS A 55 16.47 9.12 -4.46
N PHE A 56 16.35 8.79 -3.16
CA PHE A 56 17.38 8.05 -2.42
C PHE A 56 17.76 6.74 -3.11
N PHE A 57 16.77 5.96 -3.57
CA PHE A 57 17.00 4.68 -4.27
C PHE A 57 17.49 4.90 -5.71
N ARG A 58 16.90 5.85 -6.45
CA ARG A 58 17.31 6.16 -7.83
C ARG A 58 18.75 6.66 -7.93
N SER A 59 19.15 7.57 -7.03
CA SER A 59 20.52 8.11 -6.99
C SER A 59 21.57 7.04 -6.68
N ARG A 60 21.17 5.90 -6.09
CA ARG A 60 22.01 4.73 -5.82
C ARG A 60 21.90 3.65 -6.91
N GLY A 61 21.30 3.97 -8.06
CA GLY A 61 21.27 3.12 -9.23
C GLY A 61 20.14 2.07 -9.25
N LEU A 62 19.16 2.14 -8.34
CA LEU A 62 17.98 1.27 -8.38
C LEU A 62 16.80 2.02 -9.02
N PRO A 63 16.38 1.65 -10.27
CA PRO A 63 15.23 2.27 -10.91
C PRO A 63 13.99 2.13 -10.03
N THR A 64 13.42 3.27 -9.65
CA THR A 64 12.31 3.33 -8.67
C THR A 64 11.15 4.15 -9.21
N THR A 65 9.96 3.55 -9.18
CA THR A 65 8.67 4.18 -9.52
C THR A 65 7.73 4.15 -8.32
N PHE A 66 6.62 4.89 -8.37
CA PHE A 66 5.63 4.91 -7.30
C PHE A 66 4.22 5.21 -7.81
N ASN A 67 3.20 4.77 -7.08
CA ASN A 67 1.83 5.30 -7.14
C ASN A 67 1.47 5.95 -5.78
N LEU A 68 0.39 6.73 -5.75
CA LEU A 68 -0.06 7.37 -4.51
C LEU A 68 -0.93 6.42 -3.70
N GLY A 69 -0.79 6.45 -2.38
CA GLY A 69 -1.78 5.96 -1.45
C GLY A 69 -2.65 7.10 -0.92
N ASN A 70 -3.57 6.80 -0.01
CA ASN A 70 -4.47 7.81 0.54
C ASN A 70 -3.69 8.88 1.34
N HIS A 71 -2.55 8.54 1.96
CA HIS A 71 -1.76 9.50 2.71
C HIS A 71 -1.09 10.55 1.82
N GLU A 72 -0.51 10.16 0.67
CA GLU A 72 -0.02 11.15 -0.31
C GLU A 72 -1.18 11.93 -0.94
N MET A 73 -2.30 11.27 -1.25
CA MET A 73 -3.50 11.94 -1.80
C MET A 73 -4.04 13.03 -0.88
N GLY A 74 -3.96 12.84 0.44
CA GLY A 74 -4.34 13.85 1.43
C GLY A 74 -3.41 15.07 1.49
N ASN A 75 -2.22 14.98 0.88
CA ASN A 75 -1.26 16.07 0.83
C ASN A 75 -1.24 16.81 -0.52
N VAL A 76 -1.41 16.09 -1.62
CA VAL A 76 -1.55 16.72 -2.94
C VAL A 76 -2.91 17.41 -3.07
N LYS A 77 -2.95 18.57 -3.75
CA LYS A 77 -4.18 19.36 -3.87
C LYS A 77 -4.78 19.25 -5.27
N GLY A 78 -6.01 18.77 -5.31
CA GLY A 78 -6.85 18.72 -6.51
C GLY A 78 -6.70 17.44 -7.34
N GLU A 79 -7.79 17.08 -8.02
CA GLU A 79 -7.92 15.86 -8.83
C GLU A 79 -6.78 15.69 -9.84
N GLN A 80 -6.35 16.77 -10.49
CA GLN A 80 -5.28 16.72 -11.48
C GLN A 80 -3.95 16.26 -10.87
N MET A 81 -3.64 16.67 -9.64
CA MET A 81 -2.39 16.27 -8.97
C MET A 81 -2.46 14.84 -8.43
N ILE A 82 -3.66 14.38 -8.03
CA ILE A 82 -3.88 12.99 -7.64
C ILE A 82 -3.70 12.06 -8.84
N GLU A 83 -4.34 12.38 -9.96
CA GLU A 83 -4.40 11.49 -11.12
C GLU A 83 -3.20 11.61 -12.05
N HIS A 84 -2.58 12.80 -12.13
CA HIS A 84 -1.53 13.13 -13.11
C HIS A 84 -0.34 13.88 -12.48
N TYR A 85 0.10 13.46 -11.29
CA TYR A 85 1.25 14.07 -10.63
C TYR A 85 2.45 14.22 -11.59
N PRO A 86 3.08 15.40 -11.69
CA PRO A 86 4.05 15.71 -12.73
C PRO A 86 5.46 15.15 -12.44
N ASP A 87 5.58 13.84 -12.18
CA ASP A 87 6.84 13.10 -12.08
C ASP A 87 6.85 11.98 -13.12
N SER A 88 7.96 11.80 -13.85
CA SER A 88 8.08 10.75 -14.88
C SER A 88 8.08 9.33 -14.32
N HIS A 89 8.32 9.16 -13.03
CA HIS A 89 8.34 7.88 -12.32
C HIS A 89 7.03 7.61 -11.56
N PHE A 90 6.10 8.56 -11.58
CA PHE A 90 4.76 8.37 -11.05
C PHE A 90 3.92 7.53 -12.02
N LEU A 91 3.38 6.43 -11.51
CA LEU A 91 2.54 5.49 -12.25
C LEU A 91 1.12 5.50 -11.69
N ASN A 92 0.20 6.08 -12.45
CA ASN A 92 -1.24 5.91 -12.25
C ASN A 92 -1.89 5.81 -13.62
N LEU A 93 -2.55 4.68 -13.90
CA LEU A 93 -3.03 4.33 -15.25
C LEU A 93 -1.90 4.35 -16.30
N ARG A 94 -0.66 4.13 -15.84
CA ARG A 94 0.57 4.14 -16.63
C ARG A 94 1.38 2.90 -16.30
N TYR A 95 2.07 2.37 -17.30
CA TYR A 95 2.92 1.20 -17.12
C TYR A 95 4.34 1.44 -17.60
N VAL A 96 5.26 0.64 -17.07
CA VAL A 96 6.64 0.54 -17.54
C VAL A 96 6.95 -0.90 -17.94
N PRO A 97 7.68 -1.13 -19.03
CA PRO A 97 8.13 -2.47 -19.39
C PRO A 97 9.15 -2.98 -18.37
N LEU A 98 8.91 -4.16 -17.83
CA LEU A 98 9.87 -4.88 -17.00
C LEU A 98 10.82 -5.68 -17.89
N ASN A 99 10.26 -6.39 -18.88
CA ASN A 99 10.96 -7.08 -19.95
C ASN A 99 10.20 -6.90 -21.29
N GLN A 100 10.44 -7.73 -22.30
CA GLN A 100 9.76 -7.66 -23.61
C GLN A 100 8.26 -8.00 -23.58
N GLN A 101 7.81 -8.76 -22.58
CA GLN A 101 6.48 -9.37 -22.49
C GLN A 101 5.69 -8.93 -21.24
N THR A 102 6.36 -8.51 -20.17
CA THR A 102 5.76 -8.17 -18.88
C THR A 102 5.92 -6.69 -18.57
N VAL A 103 4.84 -6.07 -18.10
CA VAL A 103 4.81 -4.67 -17.67
C VAL A 103 4.42 -4.56 -16.19
N LEU A 104 4.90 -3.51 -15.53
CA LEU A 104 4.38 -3.04 -14.26
C LEU A 104 3.39 -1.92 -14.53
N LEU A 105 2.12 -2.12 -14.18
CA LEU A 105 1.06 -1.13 -14.23
C LEU A 105 0.83 -0.57 -12.83
N GLY A 106 1.03 0.74 -12.66
CA GLY A 106 0.66 1.43 -11.42
C GLY A 106 -0.75 2.00 -11.52
N PHE A 107 -1.51 1.88 -10.44
CA PHE A 107 -2.86 2.40 -10.30
C PHE A 107 -3.07 2.90 -8.88
N ASN A 108 -3.47 4.15 -8.70
CA ASN A 108 -3.69 4.70 -7.37
C ASN A 108 -4.80 3.94 -6.61
N GLY A 109 -5.93 3.72 -7.29
CA GLY A 109 -7.14 3.13 -6.72
C GLY A 109 -7.99 4.11 -5.90
N TRP A 110 -9.17 3.62 -5.53
CA TRP A 110 -10.10 4.26 -4.60
C TRP A 110 -11.01 3.18 -3.98
N TYR A 111 -12.16 3.57 -3.43
CA TYR A 111 -13.11 2.65 -2.82
C TYR A 111 -14.55 2.96 -3.20
N ASP A 112 -15.37 1.90 -3.30
CA ASP A 112 -16.77 1.93 -3.74
C ASP A 112 -17.77 1.59 -2.62
N TYR A 113 -17.27 1.42 -1.40
CA TYR A 113 -17.99 0.92 -0.23
C TYR A 113 -18.47 -0.53 -0.30
N GLY A 114 -18.00 -1.33 -1.26
CA GLY A 114 -18.41 -2.72 -1.45
C GLY A 114 -18.15 -3.62 -0.24
N PHE A 115 -17.11 -3.33 0.54
CA PHE A 115 -16.77 -4.07 1.78
C PHE A 115 -17.49 -3.56 3.03
N SER A 116 -18.49 -2.69 2.88
CA SER A 116 -19.26 -2.14 3.99
C SER A 116 -20.34 -3.11 4.48
N GLU A 117 -20.45 -3.31 5.79
CA GLU A 117 -21.62 -3.97 6.40
C GLU A 117 -22.87 -3.05 6.39
N LEU A 118 -22.67 -1.75 6.19
CA LEU A 118 -23.73 -0.76 6.07
C LEU A 118 -24.16 -0.60 4.62
N ARG A 119 -25.45 -0.37 4.40
CA ARG A 119 -26.03 -0.19 3.06
C ARG A 119 -26.41 1.24 2.72
N ASP A 120 -26.54 2.11 3.72
CA ASP A 120 -26.89 3.52 3.51
C ASP A 120 -25.63 4.35 3.23
N PRO A 121 -25.46 4.90 2.00
CA PRO A 121 -24.29 5.71 1.64
C PRO A 121 -24.15 6.98 2.49
N GLN A 122 -25.25 7.55 3.00
CA GLN A 122 -25.18 8.73 3.86
C GLN A 122 -24.57 8.38 5.22
N GLN A 123 -24.97 7.25 5.78
CA GLN A 123 -24.40 6.75 7.04
C GLN A 123 -22.91 6.43 6.89
N ILE A 124 -22.51 5.78 5.80
CA ILE A 124 -21.11 5.47 5.50
C ILE A 124 -20.30 6.77 5.40
N ARG A 125 -20.78 7.75 4.64
CA ARG A 125 -20.12 9.06 4.52
C ARG A 125 -19.98 9.79 5.86
N SER A 126 -20.98 9.70 6.73
CA SER A 126 -20.90 10.28 8.07
C SER A 126 -19.76 9.65 8.89
N ILE A 127 -19.59 8.33 8.81
CA ILE A 127 -18.48 7.63 9.46
C ILE A 127 -17.13 8.08 8.89
N LYS A 128 -17.01 8.21 7.56
CA LYS A 128 -15.80 8.75 6.90
C LYS A 128 -15.41 10.10 7.50
N ASN A 129 -16.37 11.02 7.56
CA ASN A 129 -16.16 12.39 8.02
C ASN A 129 -15.74 12.50 9.49
N ILE A 130 -16.06 11.50 10.32
CA ILE A 130 -15.72 11.50 11.75
C ILE A 130 -14.41 10.76 11.99
N TYR A 131 -14.24 9.57 11.41
CA TYR A 131 -13.24 8.59 11.85
C TYR A 131 -12.13 8.32 10.84
N TRP A 132 -12.34 8.63 9.56
CA TRP A 132 -11.41 8.20 8.51
C TRP A 132 -10.53 9.33 8.02
N PHE A 133 -9.26 9.03 7.76
CA PHE A 133 -8.28 10.02 7.31
C PHE A 133 -8.70 10.69 6.00
N ASP A 134 -9.24 9.90 5.07
CA ASP A 134 -9.52 10.29 3.68
C ASP A 134 -10.61 11.37 3.55
N ARG A 135 -11.25 11.77 4.65
CA ARG A 135 -12.15 12.94 4.69
C ARG A 135 -11.47 14.25 4.25
N ILE A 136 -10.13 14.31 4.30
CA ILE A 136 -9.36 15.48 3.86
C ILE A 136 -9.08 15.47 2.35
N ILE A 137 -9.32 14.33 1.68
CA ILE A 137 -9.02 14.16 0.25
C ILE A 137 -10.21 14.69 -0.55
N GLU A 138 -9.96 15.76 -1.29
CA GLU A 138 -10.95 16.35 -2.20
C GLU A 138 -10.90 15.65 -3.56
N ARG A 139 -12.01 14.98 -3.92
CA ARG A 139 -12.21 14.37 -5.24
C ARG A 139 -13.28 15.11 -6.01
N PHE A 140 -13.34 14.90 -7.32
CA PHE A 140 -14.31 15.58 -8.20
C PHE A 140 -15.79 15.22 -7.92
N SER A 141 -16.06 14.12 -7.20
CA SER A 141 -17.41 13.67 -6.87
C SER A 141 -17.43 12.82 -5.61
N ASP A 142 -18.55 12.14 -5.33
CA ASP A 142 -18.61 11.13 -4.29
C ASP A 142 -17.72 9.90 -4.59
N ASP A 143 -17.36 9.16 -3.53
CA ASP A 143 -16.39 8.07 -3.62
C ASP A 143 -16.79 6.98 -4.64
N GLN A 144 -18.08 6.64 -4.76
CA GLN A 144 -18.54 5.62 -5.71
C GLN A 144 -18.49 6.12 -7.16
N THR A 145 -18.88 7.38 -7.39
CA THR A 145 -18.77 8.02 -8.70
C THR A 145 -17.30 8.15 -9.14
N VAL A 146 -16.42 8.51 -8.20
CA VAL A 146 -14.97 8.60 -8.42
C VAL A 146 -14.40 7.25 -8.78
N ASP A 147 -14.65 6.21 -7.97
CA ASP A 147 -14.17 4.85 -8.20
C ASP A 147 -14.62 4.34 -9.57
N LYS A 148 -15.91 4.47 -9.90
CA LYS A 148 -16.44 4.08 -11.20
C LYS A 148 -15.72 4.77 -12.38
N ALA A 149 -15.42 6.06 -12.24
CA ALA A 149 -14.75 6.82 -13.31
C ALA A 149 -13.29 6.36 -13.51
N ILE A 150 -12.54 6.11 -12.43
CA ILE A 150 -11.16 5.63 -12.53
C ILE A 150 -11.10 4.17 -12.99
N LEU A 151 -12.07 3.33 -12.60
CA LEU A 151 -12.18 1.96 -13.10
C LEU A 151 -12.51 1.91 -14.60
N SER A 152 -13.34 2.84 -15.09
CA SER A 152 -13.58 2.96 -16.54
C SER A 152 -12.29 3.29 -17.30
N GLN A 153 -11.41 4.12 -16.73
CA GLN A 153 -10.12 4.44 -17.35
C GLN A 153 -9.16 3.25 -17.28
N LEU A 154 -9.10 2.57 -16.13
CA LEU A 154 -8.32 1.36 -15.96
C LEU A 154 -8.72 0.26 -16.95
N HIS A 155 -10.03 0.06 -17.17
CA HIS A 155 -10.55 -0.86 -18.17
C HIS A 155 -9.98 -0.58 -19.57
N THR A 156 -9.94 0.69 -20.00
CA THR A 156 -9.34 1.06 -21.29
C THR A 156 -7.84 0.73 -21.36
N VAL A 157 -7.09 0.93 -20.27
CA VAL A 157 -5.67 0.57 -20.21
C VAL A 157 -5.47 -0.94 -20.26
N LEU A 158 -6.29 -1.70 -19.55
CA LEU A 158 -6.22 -3.16 -19.52
C LEU A 158 -6.57 -3.76 -20.89
N ASP A 159 -7.58 -3.23 -21.59
CA ASP A 159 -7.94 -3.61 -22.96
C ASP A 159 -6.76 -3.41 -23.93
N ASP A 160 -6.08 -2.25 -23.86
CA ASP A 160 -4.89 -1.96 -24.69
C ASP A 160 -3.74 -2.93 -24.40
N LEU A 161 -3.49 -3.23 -23.11
CA LEU A 161 -2.43 -4.15 -22.70
C LEU A 161 -2.72 -5.59 -23.12
N GLU A 162 -3.96 -6.05 -23.04
CA GLU A 162 -4.39 -7.37 -23.51
C GLU A 162 -4.25 -7.49 -25.03
N GLN A 163 -4.67 -6.46 -25.79
CA GLN A 163 -4.49 -6.42 -27.25
C GLN A 163 -3.01 -6.48 -27.66
N LYS A 164 -2.14 -5.80 -26.90
CA LYS A 164 -0.67 -5.86 -27.04
C LYS A 164 -0.08 -7.17 -26.51
N LYS A 165 -0.91 -8.05 -25.93
CA LYS A 165 -0.57 -9.35 -25.34
C LYS A 165 0.38 -9.25 -24.15
N TYR A 166 0.52 -8.09 -23.53
CA TYR A 166 1.39 -7.94 -22.36
C TYR A 166 0.87 -8.71 -21.16
N GLN A 167 1.79 -9.26 -20.38
CA GLN A 167 1.52 -9.77 -19.04
C GLN A 167 1.65 -8.64 -18.03
N ILE A 168 0.76 -8.59 -17.05
CA ILE A 168 0.62 -7.44 -16.16
C ILE A 168 0.97 -7.86 -14.74
N ILE A 169 1.90 -7.13 -14.13
CA ILE A 169 1.98 -6.98 -12.67
C ILE A 169 1.31 -5.66 -12.34
N LEU A 170 0.23 -5.70 -11.57
CA LEU A 170 -0.52 -4.51 -11.17
C LEU A 170 -0.15 -4.13 -9.74
N ALA A 171 0.21 -2.88 -9.52
CA ALA A 171 0.42 -2.31 -8.19
C ALA A 171 -0.67 -1.27 -7.91
N THR A 172 -1.34 -1.42 -6.77
CA THR A 172 -2.39 -0.51 -6.31
C THR A 172 -2.30 -0.31 -4.81
N HIS A 173 -2.84 0.78 -4.27
CA HIS A 173 -2.87 0.96 -2.81
C HIS A 173 -4.07 0.24 -2.19
N PHE A 174 -5.27 0.50 -2.72
CA PHE A 174 -6.54 0.03 -2.16
C PHE A 174 -6.81 -1.45 -2.38
N VAL A 175 -7.55 -2.06 -1.45
CA VAL A 175 -7.86 -3.49 -1.42
C VAL A 175 -8.80 -3.86 -2.57
N PRO A 176 -8.44 -4.84 -3.43
CA PRO A 176 -9.31 -5.24 -4.53
C PRO A 176 -10.25 -6.41 -4.21
N LYS A 177 -10.05 -7.12 -3.10
CA LYS A 177 -10.65 -8.44 -2.84
C LYS A 177 -11.11 -8.59 -1.39
N GLU A 178 -12.32 -9.10 -1.19
CA GLU A 178 -12.94 -9.26 0.14
C GLU A 178 -12.15 -10.24 1.02
N GLU A 179 -11.44 -11.20 0.42
CA GLU A 179 -10.58 -12.18 1.09
C GLU A 179 -9.45 -11.55 1.92
N PHE A 180 -9.19 -10.25 1.72
CA PHE A 180 -8.18 -9.47 2.44
C PHE A 180 -8.79 -8.46 3.42
N ILE A 181 -10.09 -8.54 3.67
CA ILE A 181 -10.80 -7.72 4.64
C ILE A 181 -10.87 -8.47 5.97
N VAL A 182 -10.41 -7.81 7.04
CA VAL A 182 -10.47 -8.38 8.40
C VAL A 182 -11.78 -7.95 9.06
N HIS A 183 -12.56 -8.94 9.52
CA HIS A 183 -13.76 -8.72 10.32
C HIS A 183 -13.47 -8.99 11.78
N LEU A 184 -13.65 -7.97 12.62
CA LEU A 184 -13.50 -8.04 14.06
C LEU A 184 -14.82 -8.44 14.72
N ASN A 185 -14.71 -9.14 15.86
CA ASN A 185 -15.85 -9.66 16.62
C ASN A 185 -15.94 -9.01 18.01
N GLY A 186 -17.10 -9.19 18.66
CA GLY A 186 -17.34 -8.72 20.03
C GLY A 186 -17.23 -7.21 20.17
N LYS A 187 -16.54 -6.73 21.21
CA LYS A 187 -16.44 -5.28 21.52
C LYS A 187 -15.73 -4.44 20.45
N TYR A 188 -15.03 -5.07 19.50
CA TYR A 188 -14.31 -4.39 18.42
C TYR A 188 -15.05 -4.39 17.08
N GLN A 189 -16.22 -5.03 16.99
CA GLN A 189 -17.01 -5.11 15.75
C GLN A 189 -17.38 -3.73 15.18
N ILE A 190 -17.49 -2.71 16.03
CA ILE A 190 -17.77 -1.33 15.60
C ILE A 190 -16.78 -0.81 14.56
N TRP A 191 -15.54 -1.30 14.57
CA TRP A 191 -14.48 -0.90 13.65
C TRP A 191 -14.62 -1.50 12.25
N ASN A 192 -15.41 -2.56 12.06
CA ASN A 192 -15.69 -3.15 10.73
C ASN A 192 -16.37 -2.12 9.80
N LYS A 193 -17.00 -1.08 10.36
CA LYS A 193 -17.55 0.03 9.59
C LYS A 193 -16.50 0.76 8.74
N LEU A 194 -15.22 0.68 9.11
CA LEU A 194 -14.13 1.28 8.34
C LEU A 194 -13.75 0.47 7.10
N ASN A 195 -14.20 -0.80 7.01
CA ASN A 195 -13.95 -1.65 5.83
C ASN A 195 -14.51 -1.04 4.55
N ALA A 196 -15.56 -0.20 4.66
CA ALA A 196 -16.09 0.59 3.55
C ALA A 196 -15.02 1.41 2.80
N PHE A 197 -13.95 1.83 3.48
CA PHE A 197 -12.92 2.73 2.93
C PHE A 197 -11.60 2.00 2.62
N LEU A 198 -11.58 0.67 2.74
CA LEU A 198 -10.38 -0.13 2.48
C LEU A 198 -10.16 -0.41 0.99
N GLY A 199 -11.20 -0.36 0.17
CA GLY A 199 -11.01 -0.52 -1.27
C GLY A 199 -12.29 -0.76 -2.04
N SER A 200 -12.14 -1.33 -3.22
CA SER A 200 -13.20 -1.44 -4.23
C SER A 200 -13.43 -2.90 -4.60
N GLN A 201 -14.66 -3.37 -4.39
CA GLN A 201 -15.07 -4.68 -4.91
C GLN A 201 -15.15 -4.63 -6.45
N GLY A 202 -15.60 -3.51 -7.01
CA GLY A 202 -15.63 -3.27 -8.45
C GLY A 202 -14.24 -3.35 -9.10
N LEU A 203 -13.17 -2.95 -8.41
CA LEU A 203 -11.79 -3.14 -8.87
C LEU A 203 -11.47 -4.63 -9.02
N GLY A 204 -11.79 -5.44 -8.00
CA GLY A 204 -11.61 -6.89 -8.04
C GLY A 204 -12.37 -7.55 -9.18
N GLU A 205 -13.62 -7.16 -9.39
CA GLU A 205 -14.49 -7.66 -10.48
C GLU A 205 -14.01 -7.22 -11.87
N LEU A 206 -13.41 -6.03 -11.98
CA LEU A 206 -12.76 -5.59 -13.21
C LEU A 206 -11.55 -6.45 -13.53
N MET A 207 -10.66 -6.68 -12.57
CA MET A 207 -9.44 -7.46 -12.79
C MET A 207 -9.71 -8.92 -13.13
N ASP A 208 -10.77 -9.53 -12.57
CA ASP A 208 -11.16 -10.92 -12.88
C ASP A 208 -11.48 -11.17 -14.35
N ARG A 209 -11.74 -10.12 -15.13
CA ARG A 209 -12.00 -10.23 -16.57
C ARG A 209 -10.73 -10.44 -17.41
N TYR A 210 -9.55 -10.23 -16.83
CA TYR A 210 -8.28 -10.21 -17.56
C TYR A 210 -7.35 -11.35 -17.13
N SER A 211 -7.19 -12.33 -18.00
CA SER A 211 -6.32 -13.50 -17.75
C SER A 211 -4.82 -13.19 -17.81
N ASN A 212 -4.44 -12.04 -18.38
CA ASN A 212 -3.06 -11.59 -18.50
C ASN A 212 -2.55 -10.81 -17.26
N ILE A 213 -3.38 -10.60 -16.24
CA ILE A 213 -2.93 -10.11 -14.93
C ILE A 213 -2.33 -11.30 -14.15
N GLN A 214 -1.02 -11.26 -13.94
CA GLN A 214 -0.29 -12.35 -13.30
C GLN A 214 -0.23 -12.18 -11.78
N GLN A 215 -0.01 -10.95 -11.33
CA GLN A 215 0.09 -10.63 -9.91
C GLN A 215 -0.41 -9.21 -9.61
N VAL A 216 -1.14 -9.07 -8.50
CA VAL A 216 -1.58 -7.80 -7.95
C VAL A 216 -0.92 -7.61 -6.59
N VAL A 217 -0.22 -6.49 -6.40
CA VAL A 217 0.38 -6.11 -5.12
C VAL A 217 -0.35 -4.89 -4.57
N PHE A 218 -0.75 -4.95 -3.30
CA PHE A 218 -1.50 -3.89 -2.65
C PHE A 218 -1.28 -3.79 -1.14
N GLY A 219 -1.80 -2.72 -0.55
CA GLY A 219 -1.52 -2.29 0.81
C GLY A 219 -2.76 -1.85 1.59
N HIS A 220 -2.65 -0.73 2.30
CA HIS A 220 -3.70 0.01 3.03
C HIS A 220 -4.29 -0.69 4.27
N THR A 221 -4.35 -2.01 4.27
CA THR A 221 -4.92 -2.79 5.40
C THR A 221 -4.06 -2.75 6.65
N HIS A 222 -2.77 -2.47 6.51
CA HIS A 222 -1.74 -2.68 7.55
C HIS A 222 -1.74 -4.10 8.13
N ARG A 223 -2.27 -5.07 7.37
CA ARG A 223 -2.29 -6.49 7.69
C ARG A 223 -1.57 -7.26 6.61
N ARG A 224 -0.70 -8.17 7.03
CA ARG A 224 0.02 -9.04 6.10
C ARG A 224 -0.76 -10.32 5.93
N PHE A 225 -0.92 -10.73 4.68
CA PHE A 225 -1.55 -11.97 4.28
C PHE A 225 -0.52 -12.83 3.55
N ALA A 226 -0.67 -14.14 3.65
CA ALA A 226 0.02 -15.03 2.72
C ALA A 226 -0.46 -14.72 1.29
N ASP A 227 0.39 -14.96 0.30
CA ASP A 227 -0.03 -14.80 -1.09
C ASP A 227 -1.20 -15.74 -1.38
N GLN A 228 -2.23 -15.23 -2.04
CA GLN A 228 -3.40 -16.00 -2.43
C GLN A 228 -3.52 -16.04 -3.94
N LYS A 229 -3.89 -17.19 -4.49
CA LYS A 229 -4.19 -17.33 -5.92
C LYS A 229 -5.69 -17.38 -6.12
N ILE A 230 -6.26 -16.33 -6.73
CA ILE A 230 -7.70 -16.18 -6.95
C ILE A 230 -7.92 -16.03 -8.44
N GLN A 231 -8.72 -16.92 -9.04
CA GLN A 231 -9.03 -16.93 -10.48
C GLN A 231 -7.78 -16.84 -11.39
N GLY A 232 -6.69 -17.49 -10.99
CA GLY A 232 -5.45 -17.50 -11.76
C GLY A 232 -4.46 -16.38 -11.44
N THR A 233 -4.92 -15.27 -10.84
CA THR A 233 -4.09 -14.13 -10.44
C THR A 233 -3.52 -14.35 -9.03
N THR A 234 -2.24 -14.01 -8.83
CA THR A 234 -1.62 -14.00 -7.50
C THR A 234 -1.85 -12.65 -6.82
N TYR A 235 -2.31 -12.65 -5.58
CA TYR A 235 -2.54 -11.44 -4.79
C TYR A 235 -1.55 -11.42 -3.62
N SER A 236 -0.77 -10.33 -3.51
CA SER A 236 0.23 -10.12 -2.47
C SER A 236 -0.10 -8.86 -1.67
N CYS A 237 -0.38 -9.03 -0.39
CA CYS A 237 -0.67 -7.93 0.54
C CYS A 237 0.26 -8.06 1.75
N ARG A 238 1.33 -7.27 1.74
CA ARG A 238 2.39 -7.31 2.77
C ARG A 238 2.83 -5.90 3.17
N PRO A 239 1.91 -5.01 3.57
CA PRO A 239 2.24 -3.66 3.97
C PRO A 239 3.29 -3.64 5.08
N LEU A 240 4.18 -2.63 5.07
CA LEU A 240 5.06 -2.40 6.21
C LEU A 240 4.23 -1.94 7.41
N GLY A 241 3.36 -0.95 7.22
CA GLY A 241 2.47 -0.40 8.24
C GLY A 241 3.23 0.47 9.25
N TYR A 242 2.60 0.80 10.37
CA TYR A 242 3.21 1.68 11.37
C TYR A 242 4.13 0.96 12.35
N TYR A 243 5.14 1.65 12.87
CA TYR A 243 6.11 1.06 13.79
C TYR A 243 5.46 0.46 15.04
N TYR A 244 4.33 0.99 15.48
CA TYR A 244 3.58 0.48 16.62
C TYR A 244 2.64 -0.70 16.29
N GLU A 245 2.62 -1.16 15.03
CA GLU A 245 1.88 -2.33 14.53
C GLU A 245 2.81 -3.49 14.15
N TRP A 246 4.10 -3.22 13.99
CA TRP A 246 5.09 -4.19 13.51
C TRP A 246 5.24 -5.42 14.42
N GLY A 247 5.69 -6.51 13.79
CA GLY A 247 6.03 -7.73 14.50
C GLY A 247 7.16 -7.51 15.51
N ILE A 248 8.24 -6.85 15.10
CA ILE A 248 9.38 -6.56 15.99
C ILE A 248 8.97 -5.73 17.22
N THR A 249 7.96 -4.88 17.09
CA THR A 249 7.46 -4.05 18.18
C THR A 249 6.61 -4.84 19.15
N ARG A 250 5.80 -5.77 18.65
CA ARG A 250 5.12 -6.75 19.50
C ARG A 250 6.13 -7.57 20.28
N ASP A 251 7.15 -8.07 19.62
CA ASP A 251 8.16 -8.92 20.24
C ASP A 251 8.93 -8.13 21.32
N PHE A 252 9.38 -6.90 21.02
CA PHE A 252 9.96 -5.98 22.03
C PHE A 252 9.05 -5.79 23.26
N VAL A 253 7.76 -5.52 23.05
CA VAL A 253 6.82 -5.25 24.15
C VAL A 253 6.58 -6.48 25.02
N LEU A 254 6.38 -7.65 24.41
CA LEU A 254 6.04 -8.88 25.14
C LEU A 254 7.26 -9.51 25.81
N ASP A 255 8.41 -9.55 25.12
CA ASP A 255 9.64 -10.16 25.64
C ASP A 255 10.21 -9.37 26.82
N ASN A 256 10.03 -8.04 26.83
CA ASN A 256 10.38 -7.18 27.95
C ASN A 256 9.24 -6.99 28.97
N GLN A 257 8.12 -7.71 28.82
CA GLN A 257 6.95 -7.67 29.72
C GLN A 257 6.40 -6.26 29.96
N LEU A 258 6.47 -5.38 28.95
CA LEU A 258 6.00 -3.99 29.04
C LEU A 258 4.47 -3.90 28.99
N ALA A 259 3.79 -4.95 28.51
CA ALA A 259 2.35 -5.14 28.56
C ALA A 259 2.00 -6.63 28.50
N GLU A 260 0.89 -7.03 29.13
CA GLU A 260 0.38 -8.42 29.06
C GLU A 260 -0.16 -8.79 27.67
N VAL A 261 -0.71 -7.80 26.95
CA VAL A 261 -1.30 -7.98 25.62
C VAL A 261 -0.87 -6.84 24.71
N PHE A 262 -0.48 -7.20 23.49
CA PHE A 262 -0.15 -6.25 22.44
C PHE A 262 -1.41 -5.69 21.77
N ILE A 263 -1.64 -4.39 21.92
CA ILE A 263 -2.77 -3.66 21.31
C ILE A 263 -2.20 -2.43 20.58
N PRO A 264 -2.06 -2.44 19.24
CA PRO A 264 -1.35 -1.39 18.50
C PRO A 264 -1.74 0.04 18.85
N MET A 265 -3.04 0.32 19.01
CA MET A 265 -3.57 1.64 19.37
C MET A 265 -3.04 2.20 20.70
N LYS A 266 -2.53 1.34 21.60
CA LYS A 266 -1.96 1.72 22.89
C LYS A 266 -0.43 1.76 22.88
N MET A 267 0.21 1.28 21.81
CA MET A 267 1.66 1.09 21.80
C MET A 267 2.42 2.40 21.65
N ARG A 268 1.88 3.39 20.93
CA ARG A 268 2.57 4.69 20.76
C ARG A 268 2.91 5.36 22.11
N SER A 269 1.97 5.39 23.06
CA SER A 269 2.21 5.99 24.38
C SER A 269 3.14 5.14 25.25
N LEU A 270 3.12 3.82 25.08
CA LEU A 270 4.02 2.90 25.77
C LEU A 270 5.46 3.08 25.27
N LEU A 271 5.66 3.07 23.95
CA LEU A 271 6.97 3.18 23.31
C LEU A 271 7.63 4.53 23.61
N ASN A 272 6.85 5.61 23.75
CA ASN A 272 7.37 6.90 24.18
C ASN A 272 8.02 6.87 25.58
N LYS A 273 7.62 5.95 26.47
CA LYS A 273 8.25 5.79 27.79
C LYS A 273 9.57 5.03 27.74
N TYR A 274 9.76 4.23 26.70
CA TYR A 274 10.93 3.36 26.49
C TYR A 274 11.62 3.71 25.16
N GLN A 275 11.69 5.01 24.86
CA GLN A 275 12.07 5.49 23.53
C GLN A 275 13.50 5.08 23.16
N ALA A 276 14.44 5.14 24.11
CA ALA A 276 15.84 4.82 23.87
C ALA A 276 16.02 3.31 23.65
N GLU A 277 15.39 2.49 24.50
CA GLU A 277 15.43 1.04 24.44
C GLU A 277 14.78 0.53 23.15
N PHE A 278 13.62 1.08 22.80
CA PHE A 278 12.95 0.72 21.55
C PHE A 278 13.72 1.20 20.32
N ALA A 279 14.37 2.37 20.36
CA ALA A 279 15.20 2.83 19.24
C ALA A 279 16.37 1.89 19.00
N ALA A 280 17.08 1.46 20.05
CA ALA A 280 18.16 0.48 19.94
C ALA A 280 17.65 -0.88 19.44
N TYR A 281 16.51 -1.35 19.94
CA TYR A 281 15.89 -2.58 19.48
C TYR A 281 15.47 -2.50 18.00
N LYS A 282 14.82 -1.40 17.59
CA LYS A 282 14.46 -1.13 16.20
C LYS A 282 15.70 -1.16 15.32
N GLU A 283 16.80 -0.51 15.71
CA GLU A 283 18.02 -0.48 14.90
C GLU A 283 18.58 -1.88 14.60
N ALA A 284 18.53 -2.77 15.60
CA ALA A 284 18.99 -4.16 15.47
C ALA A 284 18.03 -5.03 14.64
N HIS A 285 16.71 -4.86 14.81
CA HIS A 285 15.70 -5.79 14.30
C HIS A 285 14.91 -5.28 13.08
N LEU A 286 15.05 -4.00 12.67
CA LEU A 286 14.29 -3.41 11.57
C LEU A 286 14.39 -4.22 10.26
N ILE A 287 15.55 -4.82 10.00
CA ILE A 287 15.76 -5.64 8.81
C ILE A 287 14.79 -6.84 8.74
N GLU A 288 14.41 -7.42 9.88
CA GLU A 288 13.47 -8.53 9.97
C GLU A 288 12.06 -8.09 9.56
N GLU A 289 11.71 -6.84 9.86
CA GLU A 289 10.42 -6.27 9.47
C GLU A 289 10.38 -5.96 7.98
N PHE A 290 11.47 -5.40 7.42
CA PHE A 290 11.59 -5.20 5.98
C PHE A 290 11.52 -6.51 5.19
N ARG A 291 12.16 -7.59 5.65
CA ARG A 291 12.09 -8.91 5.01
C ARG A 291 10.64 -9.43 4.90
N LYS A 292 9.77 -9.08 5.83
CA LYS A 292 8.34 -9.47 5.82
C LYS A 292 7.49 -8.59 4.90
N ALA A 293 7.93 -7.37 4.61
CA ALA A 293 7.17 -6.36 3.87
C ALA A 293 7.52 -6.28 2.37
N VAL A 294 8.72 -6.72 1.96
CA VAL A 294 9.10 -6.71 0.55
C VAL A 294 8.39 -7.84 -0.21
N THR A 295 7.62 -7.49 -1.23
CA THR A 295 7.12 -8.45 -2.22
C THR A 295 8.10 -8.51 -3.39
N LEU A 296 8.67 -9.68 -3.65
CA LEU A 296 9.66 -9.88 -4.71
C LEU A 296 9.08 -10.72 -5.85
N ILE A 297 9.09 -10.16 -7.06
CA ILE A 297 8.46 -10.77 -8.25
C ILE A 297 9.52 -10.93 -9.33
N ALA A 298 9.73 -12.15 -9.79
CA ALA A 298 10.64 -12.42 -10.90
C ALA A 298 9.98 -12.09 -12.25
N TYR A 299 10.76 -11.54 -13.17
CA TYR A 299 10.34 -11.23 -14.54
C TYR A 299 11.48 -11.41 -15.55
#